data_AF-A0AAE9F4S7-F1
#
_entry.id   AF-A0AAE9F4S7-F1
#
_cell.length_a   1.000
_cell.length_b   1.000
_cell.length_c   1.000
_cell.angle_alpha   90.00
_cell.angle_beta   90.00
_cell.angle_gamma   90.00
#
_symmetry.space_group_name_H-M   'P 1'
#
loop_
_entity.id
_entity.type
_entity.pdbx_description
1 polymer ?
#
loop_
_entity_poly.entity_id
_entity_poly.type
_entity_poly.pdbx_seq_one_letter_code
_entity_poly.pdbx_strand_id
1 'polypeptide(L)'
;MCRSFVSLFIFVLVGLSHATTTNRDATMVMICDKLGLTFYTAAELTTIAKCIEPQFYKTPNNNTAILSVGKNCILSNSGNKALQAMSLYSNANNCLSPDSLDTVVTKLVPPIQTMTSTLVNKVKTTLSDCKKTNTQTADAKQETCLQKTYGVAKAAITLTYVDNTCKKVVNQHVSSAWWTCGKKYIPSVIKMDKYNCSKIVKA
;
A
#
# COMPACT_ATOMS: atom_id res chain seq x y z
N MET A 1 12.67 14.51 -3.21
CA MET A 1 11.42 13.94 -3.76
C MET A 1 11.36 12.48 -3.31
N CYS A 2 10.33 12.07 -2.56
CA CYS A 2 10.21 10.70 -2.03
C CYS A 2 8.90 10.07 -2.53
N ARG A 3 8.78 9.93 -3.86
CA ARG A 3 7.46 9.77 -4.53
C ARG A 3 6.91 8.35 -4.56
N SER A 4 7.71 7.36 -4.16
CA SER A 4 7.73 6.09 -4.88
C SER A 4 7.50 4.84 -4.03
N PHE A 5 8.32 4.54 -3.01
CA PHE A 5 8.05 3.39 -2.09
C PHE A 5 6.67 3.48 -1.40
N VAL A 6 6.25 4.71 -1.13
CA VAL A 6 4.97 5.07 -0.52
C VAL A 6 3.77 4.67 -1.37
N SER A 7 3.87 4.74 -2.71
CA SER A 7 2.74 4.52 -3.61
C SER A 7 2.29 3.05 -3.65
N LEU A 8 3.19 2.09 -3.40
CA LEU A 8 2.84 0.66 -3.31
C LEU A 8 2.03 0.34 -2.04
N PHE A 9 2.35 1.03 -0.93
CA PHE A 9 1.67 0.84 0.35
C PHE A 9 0.33 1.59 0.44
N ILE A 10 0.21 2.80 -0.12
CA ILE A 10 -1.06 3.58 -0.10
C ILE A 10 -2.24 2.76 -0.64
N PHE A 11 -2.08 2.02 -1.74
CA PHE A 11 -3.18 1.25 -2.33
C PHE A 11 -3.65 0.05 -1.48
N VAL A 12 -2.86 -0.38 -0.49
CA VAL A 12 -3.16 -1.50 0.42
C VAL A 12 -3.82 -1.02 1.73
N LEU A 13 -3.70 0.27 2.07
CA LEU A 13 -3.94 0.82 3.41
C LEU A 13 -5.42 1.15 3.74
N VAL A 14 -6.37 0.37 3.21
CA VAL A 14 -7.83 0.59 3.38
C VAL A 14 -8.47 -0.78 3.74
N GLY A 15 -8.68 -1.05 5.06
CA GLY A 15 -8.58 -2.28 5.92
C GLY A 15 -9.70 -3.33 6.35
N LEU A 16 -10.53 -3.22 7.44
CA LEU A 16 -11.94 -3.77 7.65
C LEU A 16 -12.71 -2.94 8.75
N SER A 17 -13.80 -3.42 9.40
CA SER A 17 -14.45 -2.87 10.61
C SER A 17 -15.05 -3.82 11.62
N HIS A 18 -15.18 -3.35 12.88
CA HIS A 18 -15.95 -3.94 13.99
C HIS A 18 -15.53 -5.34 14.50
N ALA A 19 -14.49 -5.34 15.33
CA ALA A 19 -14.59 -5.91 16.67
C ALA A 19 -14.49 -4.73 17.68
N THR A 20 -14.13 -4.97 18.94
CA THR A 20 -13.66 -3.91 19.88
C THR A 20 -12.40 -3.18 19.36
N THR A 21 -11.74 -3.74 18.35
CA THR A 21 -10.84 -3.03 17.42
C THR A 21 -11.58 -2.75 16.11
N THR A 22 -11.45 -1.53 15.57
CA THR A 22 -11.88 -1.31 14.18
C THR A 22 -11.00 -2.18 13.30
N ASN A 23 -11.54 -2.94 12.33
CA ASN A 23 -10.63 -3.78 11.55
C ASN A 23 -9.77 -2.94 10.55
N ARG A 24 -9.90 -1.61 10.50
CA ARG A 24 -8.87 -0.69 10.00
C ARG A 24 -7.58 -0.98 10.75
N ASP A 25 -7.64 -0.87 12.07
CA ASP A 25 -6.54 -1.22 12.97
C ASP A 25 -6.15 -2.69 12.79
N ALA A 26 -7.13 -3.61 12.71
CA ALA A 26 -6.82 -5.04 12.49
C ALA A 26 -6.18 -5.35 11.12
N THR A 27 -6.33 -4.49 10.11
CA THR A 27 -5.61 -4.62 8.84
C THR A 27 -4.25 -3.93 8.89
N MET A 28 -4.08 -2.83 9.64
CA MET A 28 -2.74 -2.28 9.88
C MET A 28 -1.88 -3.29 10.64
N VAL A 29 -2.45 -3.94 11.66
CA VAL A 29 -1.87 -5.10 12.36
C VAL A 29 -1.59 -6.25 11.38
N MET A 30 -2.53 -6.62 10.50
CA MET A 30 -2.29 -7.66 9.48
C MET A 30 -1.14 -7.31 8.52
N ILE A 31 -1.02 -6.05 8.12
CA ILE A 31 0.05 -5.54 7.24
C ILE A 31 1.42 -5.61 7.93
N CYS A 32 1.52 -5.19 9.20
CA CYS A 32 2.76 -5.30 9.97
C CYS A 32 3.09 -6.76 10.30
N ASP A 33 2.17 -7.51 10.92
CA ASP A 33 2.46 -8.80 11.52
C ASP A 33 2.43 -9.95 10.52
N LYS A 34 1.43 -9.99 9.63
CA LYS A 34 1.29 -11.07 8.64
C LYS A 34 2.07 -10.76 7.39
N LEU A 35 1.84 -9.61 6.75
CA LEU A 35 2.57 -9.20 5.54
C LEU A 35 4.00 -8.71 5.82
N GLY A 36 4.33 -8.41 7.08
CA GLY A 36 5.71 -8.17 7.48
C GLY A 36 6.24 -6.76 7.22
N LEU A 37 5.39 -5.74 7.05
CA LEU A 37 5.88 -4.35 6.99
C LEU A 37 6.61 -4.01 8.29
N THR A 38 7.83 -3.48 8.17
CA THR A 38 8.68 -3.08 9.30
C THR A 38 8.92 -1.57 9.36
N PHE A 39 8.73 -0.84 8.26
CA PHE A 39 9.01 0.61 8.24
C PHE A 39 8.02 1.42 9.09
N TYR A 40 6.74 1.05 9.09
CA TYR A 40 5.70 1.65 9.93
C TYR A 40 5.15 0.64 10.93
N THR A 41 4.81 1.14 12.12
CA THR A 41 3.96 0.44 13.08
C THR A 41 2.49 0.51 12.67
N ALA A 42 1.66 -0.40 13.18
CA ALA A 42 0.22 -0.41 12.90
C ALA A 42 -0.48 0.90 13.33
N ALA A 43 -0.01 1.54 14.41
CA ALA A 43 -0.55 2.82 14.88
C ALA A 43 -0.24 3.97 13.90
N GLU A 44 1.00 4.08 13.42
CA GLU A 44 1.39 5.07 12.40
C GLU A 44 0.58 4.87 11.10
N LEU A 45 0.39 3.61 10.68
CA LEU A 45 -0.46 3.27 9.54
C LEU A 45 -1.92 3.68 9.74
N THR A 46 -2.52 3.46 10.92
CA THR A 46 -3.90 3.89 11.21
C THR A 46 -4.04 5.41 11.10
N THR A 47 -3.08 6.18 11.60
CA THR A 47 -3.09 7.66 11.49
C THR A 47 -3.01 8.11 10.03
N ILE A 48 -2.09 7.52 9.26
CA ILE A 48 -1.96 7.77 7.81
C ILE A 48 -3.28 7.45 7.08
N ALA A 49 -3.88 6.29 7.37
CA ALA A 49 -5.10 5.83 6.71
C ALA A 49 -6.30 6.75 7.01
N LYS A 50 -6.50 7.14 8.27
CA LYS A 50 -7.53 8.13 8.69
C LYS A 50 -7.40 9.47 7.97
N CYS A 51 -6.18 9.90 7.65
CA CYS A 51 -5.95 11.12 6.89
C CYS A 51 -6.35 10.99 5.39
N ILE A 52 -6.23 9.79 4.81
CA ILE A 52 -6.55 9.51 3.38
C ILE A 52 -8.05 9.29 3.16
N GLU A 53 -8.69 8.65 4.14
CA GLU A 53 -10.08 8.22 4.14
C GLU A 53 -11.11 9.25 3.62
N PRO A 54 -11.10 10.54 4.04
CA PRO A 54 -12.06 11.52 3.55
C PRO A 54 -11.99 11.71 2.02
N GLN A 55 -10.79 11.73 1.44
CA GLN A 55 -10.62 11.86 -0.01
C GLN A 55 -11.08 10.60 -0.75
N PHE A 56 -10.78 9.42 -0.21
CA PHE A 56 -11.24 8.15 -0.77
C PHE A 56 -12.78 8.02 -0.71
N TYR A 57 -13.38 8.35 0.42
CA TYR A 57 -14.84 8.34 0.60
C TYR A 57 -15.54 9.35 -0.33
N LYS A 58 -14.96 10.55 -0.48
CA LYS A 58 -15.50 11.62 -1.34
C LYS A 58 -15.40 11.27 -2.82
N THR A 59 -14.22 10.88 -3.31
CA THR A 59 -13.96 10.65 -4.74
C THR A 59 -13.22 9.32 -5.01
N PRO A 60 -13.85 8.15 -4.79
CA PRO A 60 -13.15 6.86 -4.89
C PRO A 60 -12.61 6.50 -6.28
N ASN A 61 -13.09 7.19 -7.32
CA ASN A 61 -12.64 7.01 -8.70
C ASN A 61 -11.53 8.01 -9.11
N ASN A 62 -11.27 9.06 -8.32
CA ASN A 62 -10.21 10.03 -8.61
C ASN A 62 -8.89 9.58 -7.97
N ASN A 63 -8.23 8.62 -8.62
CA ASN A 63 -6.95 8.06 -8.17
C ASN A 63 -5.89 9.17 -7.99
N THR A 64 -5.87 10.20 -8.83
CA THR A 64 -4.92 11.33 -8.75
C THR A 64 -5.09 12.12 -7.47
N ALA A 65 -6.33 12.48 -7.09
CA ALA A 65 -6.60 13.19 -5.85
C ALA A 65 -6.30 12.33 -4.61
N ILE A 66 -6.67 11.04 -4.63
CA ILE A 66 -6.36 10.08 -3.55
C ILE A 66 -4.83 9.96 -3.36
N LEU A 67 -4.07 9.83 -4.44
CA LEU A 67 -2.60 9.74 -4.39
C LEU A 67 -1.94 11.05 -3.92
N SER A 68 -2.51 12.21 -4.27
CA SER A 68 -2.03 13.51 -3.81
C SER A 68 -2.21 13.65 -2.29
N VAL A 69 -3.42 13.40 -1.79
CA VAL A 69 -3.72 13.41 -0.35
C VAL A 69 -2.90 12.36 0.39
N GLY A 70 -2.77 11.13 -0.14
CA GLY A 70 -1.96 10.07 0.47
C GLY A 70 -0.48 10.40 0.61
N LYS A 71 0.11 11.11 -0.37
CA LYS A 71 1.50 11.60 -0.25
C LYS A 71 1.61 12.62 0.89
N ASN A 72 0.70 13.59 0.96
CA ASN A 72 0.72 14.61 2.00
C ASN A 72 0.49 14.00 3.39
N CYS A 73 -0.50 13.13 3.54
CA CYS A 73 -0.77 12.40 4.77
C CYS A 73 0.45 11.62 5.27
N ILE A 74 1.18 10.95 4.37
CA ILE A 74 2.39 10.22 4.76
C ILE A 74 3.51 11.17 5.14
N LEU A 75 3.79 12.22 4.36
CA LEU A 75 4.83 13.19 4.70
C LEU A 75 4.57 13.85 6.07
N SER A 76 3.36 14.33 6.32
CA SER A 76 2.99 14.98 7.59
C SER A 76 3.02 14.05 8.80
N ASN A 77 2.85 12.73 8.61
CA ASN A 77 2.82 11.74 9.70
C ASN A 77 4.09 10.86 9.77
N SER A 78 5.15 11.17 9.01
CA SER A 78 6.40 10.37 8.95
C SER A 78 7.67 11.17 9.26
N GLY A 79 7.55 12.33 9.92
CA GLY A 79 8.71 13.18 10.25
C GLY A 79 9.78 12.44 11.06
N ASN A 80 9.36 11.56 11.97
CA ASN A 80 10.22 10.67 12.75
C ASN A 80 11.04 9.67 11.90
N LYS A 81 10.66 9.41 10.65
CA LYS A 81 11.32 8.48 9.73
C LYS A 81 12.06 9.19 8.59
N ALA A 82 12.07 10.53 8.56
CA ALA A 82 12.61 11.29 7.43
C ALA A 82 14.08 10.94 7.10
N LEU A 83 14.95 10.87 8.12
CA LEU A 83 16.36 10.50 7.94
C LEU A 83 16.55 9.07 7.41
N GLN A 84 15.78 8.11 7.94
CA GLN A 84 15.80 6.71 7.48
C GLN A 84 15.33 6.60 6.03
N ALA A 85 14.25 7.31 5.68
CA ALA A 85 13.73 7.38 4.31
C ALA A 85 14.74 8.02 3.34
N MET A 86 15.41 9.12 3.73
CA MET A 86 16.43 9.78 2.93
C MET A 86 17.65 8.88 2.68
N SER A 87 18.15 8.20 3.72
CA SER A 87 19.25 7.24 3.60
C SER A 87 18.89 6.08 2.67
N LEU A 88 17.71 5.48 2.86
CA LEU A 88 17.22 4.41 1.99
C LEU A 88 17.04 4.88 0.53
N TYR A 89 16.50 6.09 0.32
CA TYR A 89 16.33 6.69 -1.00
C TYR A 89 17.68 6.90 -1.71
N SER A 90 18.67 7.48 -1.02
CA SER A 90 20.02 7.68 -1.57
C SER A 90 20.69 6.36 -1.95
N ASN A 91 20.70 5.41 -1.00
CA ASN A 91 21.32 4.09 -1.19
C ASN A 91 20.66 3.26 -2.30
N ALA A 92 19.34 3.36 -2.46
CA ALA A 92 18.61 2.73 -3.55
C ALA A 92 18.95 3.37 -4.91
N ASN A 93 18.97 4.70 -5.04
CA ASN A 93 19.32 5.36 -6.30
C ASN A 93 20.76 5.06 -6.75
N ASN A 94 21.73 5.10 -5.84
CA ASN A 94 23.13 4.78 -6.15
C ASN A 94 23.31 3.35 -6.72
N CYS A 95 22.41 2.44 -6.34
CA CYS A 95 22.40 1.03 -6.75
C CYS A 95 21.50 0.75 -7.96
N LEU A 96 20.55 1.63 -8.28
CA LEU A 96 19.72 1.55 -9.49
C LEU A 96 20.37 2.23 -10.71
N SER A 97 21.42 3.03 -10.49
CA SER A 97 22.17 3.76 -11.51
C SER A 97 22.44 2.91 -12.77
N PRO A 98 22.13 3.41 -13.99
CA PRO A 98 21.73 4.78 -14.31
C PRO A 98 20.23 5.10 -14.12
N ASP A 99 19.39 4.13 -13.75
CA ASP A 99 17.98 4.39 -13.41
C ASP A 99 17.86 5.03 -12.01
N SER A 100 16.74 5.71 -11.76
CA SER A 100 16.36 6.19 -10.42
C SER A 100 15.24 5.34 -9.82
N LEU A 101 15.07 5.40 -8.50
CA LEU A 101 13.93 4.79 -7.81
C LEU A 101 12.58 5.33 -8.35
N ASP A 102 12.52 6.62 -8.67
CA ASP A 102 11.32 7.24 -9.26
C ASP A 102 11.08 6.68 -10.68
N THR A 103 12.12 6.37 -11.46
CA THR A 103 12.01 5.69 -12.76
C THR A 103 11.47 4.26 -12.59
N VAL A 104 12.05 3.48 -11.67
CA VAL A 104 11.62 2.10 -11.39
C VAL A 104 10.16 2.06 -10.98
N VAL A 105 9.75 2.88 -10.01
CA VAL A 105 8.37 2.87 -9.53
C VAL A 105 7.39 3.41 -10.57
N THR A 106 7.77 4.40 -11.38
CA THR A 106 6.92 4.85 -12.51
C THR A 106 6.64 3.72 -13.50
N LYS A 107 7.62 2.85 -13.76
CA LYS A 107 7.46 1.67 -14.64
C LYS A 107 6.71 0.51 -13.96
N LEU A 108 6.82 0.33 -12.64
CA LEU A 108 6.20 -0.79 -11.91
C LEU A 108 4.78 -0.52 -11.37
N VAL A 109 4.37 0.74 -11.16
CA VAL A 109 3.02 1.06 -10.67
C VAL A 109 1.90 0.60 -11.62
N PRO A 110 1.95 0.88 -12.94
CA PRO A 110 0.89 0.46 -13.87
C PRO A 110 0.60 -1.05 -13.90
N PRO A 111 1.58 -1.97 -14.06
CA PRO A 111 1.28 -3.40 -14.06
C PRO A 111 0.74 -3.89 -12.70
N ILE A 112 1.18 -3.30 -11.59
CA ILE A 112 0.65 -3.64 -10.26
C ILE A 112 -0.81 -3.19 -10.12
N GLN A 113 -1.16 -2.00 -10.62
CA GLN A 113 -2.55 -1.53 -10.67
C GLN A 113 -3.42 -2.46 -11.53
N THR A 114 -2.92 -2.93 -12.68
CA THR A 114 -3.62 -3.90 -13.53
C THR A 114 -3.84 -5.23 -12.78
N MET A 115 -2.80 -5.79 -12.16
CA MET A 115 -2.88 -7.07 -11.42
C MET A 115 -3.79 -6.99 -10.18
N THR A 116 -3.94 -5.81 -9.57
CA THR A 116 -4.79 -5.59 -8.39
C THR A 116 -6.19 -5.03 -8.71
N SER A 117 -6.46 -4.72 -9.99
CA SER A 117 -7.68 -4.04 -10.45
C SER A 117 -8.98 -4.70 -10.01
N THR A 118 -9.08 -6.03 -10.06
CA THR A 118 -10.25 -6.80 -9.59
C THR A 118 -10.58 -6.53 -8.12
N LEU A 119 -9.56 -6.50 -7.26
CA LEU A 119 -9.74 -6.19 -5.84
C LEU A 119 -10.11 -4.72 -5.64
N VAL A 120 -9.38 -3.80 -6.29
CA VAL A 120 -9.66 -2.35 -6.23
C VAL A 120 -11.09 -2.04 -6.66
N ASN A 121 -11.58 -2.67 -7.74
CA ASN A 121 -12.95 -2.52 -8.21
C ASN A 121 -13.95 -3.08 -7.20
N LYS A 122 -13.69 -4.25 -6.59
CA LYS A 122 -14.56 -4.82 -5.55
C LYS A 122 -14.67 -3.89 -4.33
N VAL A 123 -13.57 -3.27 -3.90
CA VAL A 123 -13.55 -2.27 -2.81
C VAL A 123 -14.35 -1.02 -3.21
N LYS A 124 -14.17 -0.49 -4.43
CA LYS A 124 -14.91 0.68 -4.94
C LYS A 124 -16.41 0.43 -5.09
N THR A 125 -16.81 -0.75 -5.58
CA THR A 125 -18.22 -1.17 -5.64
C THR A 125 -18.83 -1.26 -4.25
N THR A 126 -18.13 -1.91 -3.30
CA THR A 126 -18.56 -1.97 -1.89
C THR A 126 -18.78 -0.58 -1.27
N LEU A 127 -17.97 0.40 -1.66
CA LEU A 127 -18.12 1.79 -1.20
C LEU A 127 -19.36 2.43 -1.80
N SER A 128 -19.52 2.32 -3.11
CA SER A 128 -20.66 2.83 -3.85
C SER A 128 -21.97 2.28 -3.29
N ASP A 129 -22.05 0.97 -3.10
CA ASP A 129 -23.25 0.30 -2.65
C ASP A 129 -23.55 0.59 -1.17
N CYS A 130 -22.54 0.67 -0.31
CA CYS A 130 -22.75 1.16 1.06
C CYS A 130 -23.23 2.62 1.08
N LYS A 131 -22.68 3.50 0.24
CA LYS A 131 -23.13 4.90 0.16
C LYS A 131 -24.59 5.02 -0.30
N LYS A 132 -25.07 4.09 -1.14
CA LYS A 132 -26.49 4.00 -1.55
C LYS A 132 -27.39 3.44 -0.45
N THR A 133 -27.00 2.34 0.19
CA THR A 133 -27.89 1.56 1.08
C THR A 133 -27.82 1.91 2.56
N ASN A 134 -26.74 2.57 3.03
CA ASN A 134 -26.61 2.96 4.43
C ASN A 134 -27.47 4.20 4.74
N THR A 135 -28.37 4.07 5.72
CA THR A 135 -29.32 5.10 6.18
C THR A 135 -28.74 6.10 7.20
N GLN A 136 -27.54 5.84 7.74
CA GLN A 136 -26.83 6.79 8.59
C GLN A 136 -26.52 8.11 7.86
N THR A 137 -26.25 9.17 8.61
CA THR A 137 -25.87 10.49 8.08
C THR A 137 -24.40 10.81 8.34
N ALA A 138 -23.87 11.81 7.62
CA ALA A 138 -22.56 12.44 7.82
C ALA A 138 -21.41 11.44 8.16
N ASP A 139 -20.67 11.71 9.23
CA ASP A 139 -19.46 10.98 9.61
C ASP A 139 -19.74 9.53 10.01
N ALA A 140 -20.89 9.24 10.61
CA ALA A 140 -21.28 7.86 10.94
C ALA A 140 -21.45 7.00 9.67
N LYS A 141 -22.02 7.57 8.60
CA LYS A 141 -22.11 6.93 7.29
C LYS A 141 -20.74 6.75 6.65
N GLN A 142 -19.88 7.79 6.71
CA GLN A 142 -18.52 7.73 6.19
C GLN A 142 -17.72 6.63 6.87
N GLU A 143 -17.65 6.66 8.20
CA GLU A 143 -16.95 5.66 9.01
C GLU A 143 -17.49 4.28 8.65
N THR A 144 -18.79 3.99 8.81
CA THR A 144 -19.39 2.67 8.53
C THR A 144 -19.16 2.16 7.10
N CYS A 145 -19.13 3.04 6.09
CA CYS A 145 -18.87 2.61 4.72
C CYS A 145 -17.38 2.40 4.43
N LEU A 146 -16.50 3.25 4.95
CA LEU A 146 -15.06 2.98 4.94
C LEU A 146 -14.81 1.65 5.60
N GLN A 147 -15.23 1.51 6.86
CA GLN A 147 -15.31 0.30 7.66
C GLN A 147 -15.74 -0.97 6.88
N LYS A 148 -16.77 -0.93 6.02
CA LYS A 148 -17.12 -2.06 5.13
C LYS A 148 -16.13 -2.28 3.99
N THR A 149 -15.82 -1.23 3.22
CA THR A 149 -14.94 -1.31 2.02
C THR A 149 -13.59 -1.88 2.32
N TYR A 150 -13.06 -1.35 3.42
CA TYR A 150 -11.89 -1.74 4.12
C TYR A 150 -11.84 -3.29 4.10
N GLY A 151 -12.89 -4.05 4.46
CA GLY A 151 -12.76 -5.49 4.71
C GLY A 151 -12.99 -6.49 3.63
N VAL A 152 -13.50 -6.01 2.51
CA VAL A 152 -13.22 -6.70 1.24
C VAL A 152 -11.70 -6.80 1.02
N ALA A 153 -10.91 -5.80 1.46
CA ALA A 153 -9.45 -5.87 1.40
C ALA A 153 -8.86 -6.84 2.44
N LYS A 154 -9.19 -6.77 3.75
CA LYS A 154 -8.65 -7.73 4.76
C LYS A 154 -8.83 -9.20 4.36
N ALA A 155 -10.00 -9.53 3.80
CA ALA A 155 -10.32 -10.90 3.41
C ALA A 155 -9.57 -11.36 2.14
N ALA A 156 -9.26 -10.43 1.22
CA ALA A 156 -8.61 -10.75 -0.05
C ALA A 156 -7.07 -10.65 0.01
N ILE A 157 -6.53 -9.71 0.78
CA ILE A 157 -5.08 -9.45 0.87
C ILE A 157 -4.46 -10.45 1.85
N THR A 158 -4.11 -11.61 1.31
CA THR A 158 -3.36 -12.66 2.01
C THR A 158 -1.87 -12.62 1.65
N LEU A 159 -1.03 -13.30 2.44
CA LEU A 159 0.39 -13.48 2.10
C LEU A 159 0.54 -14.12 0.71
N THR A 160 -0.27 -15.13 0.39
CA THR A 160 -0.28 -15.80 -0.92
C THR A 160 -0.70 -14.86 -2.06
N TYR A 161 -1.67 -13.98 -1.84
CA TYR A 161 -2.07 -12.96 -2.83
C TYR A 161 -0.91 -12.00 -3.15
N VAL A 162 -0.22 -11.51 -2.10
CA VAL A 162 0.93 -10.61 -2.26
C VAL A 162 2.12 -11.32 -2.87
N ASP A 163 2.44 -12.55 -2.45
CA ASP A 163 3.53 -13.37 -3.03
C ASP A 163 3.30 -13.69 -4.51
N ASN A 164 2.08 -14.08 -4.90
CA ASN A 164 1.73 -14.34 -6.30
C ASN A 164 1.80 -13.07 -7.16
N THR A 165 1.37 -11.92 -6.62
CA THR A 165 1.52 -10.62 -7.30
C THR A 165 3.00 -10.27 -7.44
N CYS A 166 3.79 -10.39 -6.37
CA CYS A 166 5.23 -10.14 -6.38
C CYS A 166 5.97 -11.01 -7.41
N LYS A 167 5.68 -12.32 -7.45
CA LYS A 167 6.25 -13.25 -8.45
C LYS A 167 5.97 -12.80 -9.89
N LYS A 168 4.73 -12.43 -10.21
CA LYS A 168 4.36 -11.93 -11.54
C LYS A 168 5.12 -10.64 -11.88
N VAL A 169 5.13 -9.67 -10.98
CA VAL A 169 5.83 -8.38 -11.16
C VAL A 169 7.33 -8.59 -11.39
N VAL A 170 7.99 -9.36 -10.53
CA VAL A 170 9.44 -9.63 -10.63
C VAL A 170 9.79 -10.35 -11.93
N ASN A 171 9.01 -11.35 -12.32
CA ASN A 171 9.28 -12.10 -13.55
C ASN A 171 9.02 -11.27 -14.81
N GLN A 172 7.91 -10.53 -14.88
CA GLN A 172 7.43 -9.89 -16.10
C GLN A 172 7.86 -8.42 -16.29
N HIS A 173 8.19 -7.70 -15.21
CA HIS A 173 8.35 -6.24 -15.27
C HIS A 173 9.61 -5.68 -14.58
N VAL A 174 10.33 -6.48 -13.79
CA VAL A 174 11.57 -6.05 -13.10
C VAL A 174 12.79 -6.59 -13.84
N SER A 175 13.81 -5.76 -14.10
CA SER A 175 15.09 -6.20 -14.69
C SER A 175 15.96 -6.95 -13.67
N SER A 176 16.99 -7.68 -14.14
CA SER A 176 17.96 -8.36 -13.25
C SER A 176 18.68 -7.37 -12.32
N ALA A 177 19.08 -6.21 -12.85
CA ALA A 177 19.70 -5.12 -12.08
C ALA A 177 18.75 -4.53 -11.01
N TRP A 178 17.52 -4.15 -11.38
CA TRP A 178 16.55 -3.62 -10.41
C TRP A 178 16.18 -4.66 -9.34
N TRP A 179 16.08 -5.94 -9.71
CA TRP A 179 15.76 -7.00 -8.76
C TRP A 179 16.90 -7.26 -7.78
N THR A 180 18.15 -7.25 -8.26
CA THR A 180 19.34 -7.33 -7.40
C THR A 180 19.39 -6.17 -6.42
N CYS A 181 19.10 -4.95 -6.88
CA CYS A 181 19.00 -3.80 -6.00
C CYS A 181 17.83 -3.88 -5.00
N GLY A 182 16.67 -4.36 -5.47
CA GLY A 182 15.49 -4.60 -4.65
C GLY A 182 15.76 -5.59 -3.51
N LYS A 183 16.40 -6.73 -3.79
CA LYS A 183 16.78 -7.71 -2.76
C LYS A 183 17.68 -7.12 -1.67
N LYS A 184 18.49 -6.09 -1.97
CA LYS A 184 19.35 -5.41 -0.99
C LYS A 184 18.59 -4.45 -0.07
N TYR A 185 17.60 -3.71 -0.59
CA TYR A 185 16.99 -2.59 0.13
C TYR A 185 15.51 -2.74 0.51
N ILE A 186 14.76 -3.62 -0.16
CA ILE A 186 13.38 -3.95 0.24
C ILE A 186 13.31 -4.57 1.66
N PRO A 187 14.28 -5.38 2.13
CA PRO A 187 14.32 -5.84 3.53
C PRO A 187 14.28 -4.73 4.59
N SER A 188 14.72 -3.52 4.26
CA SER A 188 14.65 -2.34 5.15
C SER A 188 13.24 -1.80 5.37
N VAL A 189 12.25 -2.26 4.60
CA VAL A 189 10.84 -1.84 4.72
C VAL A 189 9.86 -2.99 4.94
N ILE A 190 10.19 -4.22 4.52
CA ILE A 190 9.31 -5.39 4.64
C ILE A 190 10.13 -6.68 4.81
N LYS A 191 9.63 -7.60 5.64
CA LYS A 191 10.19 -8.95 5.86
C LYS A 191 10.06 -9.82 4.60
N MET A 192 11.06 -9.73 3.71
CA MET A 192 11.08 -10.40 2.41
C MET A 192 11.21 -11.92 2.48
N ASP A 193 11.76 -12.45 3.57
CA ASP A 193 11.85 -13.88 3.89
C ASP A 193 10.49 -14.59 3.91
N LYS A 194 9.42 -13.86 4.23
CA LYS A 194 8.03 -14.36 4.16
C LYS A 194 7.53 -14.65 2.74
N TYR A 195 8.18 -14.09 1.72
CA TYR A 195 7.72 -14.15 0.33
C TYR A 195 8.63 -15.06 -0.48
N ASN A 196 8.05 -16.03 -1.18
CA ASN A 196 8.81 -16.87 -2.10
C ASN A 196 9.31 -16.09 -3.32
N CYS A 197 8.70 -14.94 -3.65
CA CYS A 197 9.26 -14.06 -4.67
C CYS A 197 10.68 -13.56 -4.34
N SER A 198 11.06 -13.45 -3.05
CA SER A 198 12.43 -13.08 -2.64
C SER A 198 13.51 -14.04 -3.15
N LYS A 199 13.13 -15.31 -3.36
CA LYS A 199 14.00 -16.40 -3.83
C LYS A 199 14.21 -16.41 -5.34
N ILE A 200 13.55 -15.51 -6.09
CA ILE A 200 13.71 -15.44 -7.55
C ILE A 200 15.16 -15.04 -7.89
N VAL A 201 15.80 -15.86 -8.72
CA VAL A 201 17.04 -15.53 -9.41
C VAL A 201 16.64 -15.08 -10.81
N LYS A 202 17.07 -13.88 -11.21
CA LYS A 202 16.99 -13.43 -12.60
C LYS A 202 18.37 -13.58 -13.22
N ALA A 203 18.43 -14.18 -14.41
CA ALA A 203 19.52 -13.91 -15.34
C ALA A 203 19.40 -12.44 -15.79
#